data_AF-A0AAZ3PC54-F1
#
_entry.id   AF-A0AAZ3PC54-F1
#
_cell.length_a   1.000
_cell.length_b   1.000
_cell.length_c   1.000
_cell.angle_alpha   90.00
_cell.angle_beta   90.00
_cell.angle_gamma   90.00
#
_symmetry.space_group_name_H-M   'P 1'
#
loop_
_entity.id
_entity.type
_entity.pdbx_description
1 polymer ?
#
loop_
_entity_poly.entity_id
_entity_poly.type
_entity_poly.pdbx_seq_one_letter_code
_entity_poly.pdbx_strand_id
1 'polypeptide(L)'
;MMAVRALLDHKVQEEKIALASLLMAGLGVHWVAYAFPKVKIITTAVDKGVDDFLQAIPGIGDFGDRYFGTGGRTSGWSDGEEQEQPKQQTMNLIL
;
A
#
# COMPACT_ATOMS: atom_id res chain seq x y z
N MET A 1 4.68 -5.58 -11.48
CA MET A 1 5.51 -6.59 -12.19
C MET A 1 5.64 -6.35 -13.70
N MET A 2 4.57 -5.94 -14.40
CA MET A 2 4.61 -5.78 -15.86
C MET A 2 5.64 -4.78 -16.37
N ALA A 3 5.84 -3.65 -15.68
CA ALA A 3 6.82 -2.64 -16.09
C ALA A 3 8.26 -3.19 -16.17
N VAL A 4 8.70 -3.94 -15.15
CA VAL A 4 10.03 -4.58 -15.17
C VAL A 4 10.12 -5.60 -16.30
N ARG A 5 9.06 -6.39 -16.51
CA ARG A 5 9.03 -7.39 -17.59
C ARG A 5 9.17 -6.74 -18.97
N ALA A 6 8.45 -5.65 -19.21
CA ALA A 6 8.55 -4.90 -20.46
C ALA A 6 10.00 -4.43 -20.74
N LEU A 7 10.70 -3.92 -19.73
CA LEU A 7 12.11 -3.52 -19.88
C LEU A 7 13.02 -4.72 -20.22
N LEU A 8 12.81 -5.86 -19.57
CA LEU A 8 13.56 -7.09 -19.87
C LEU A 8 13.30 -7.60 -21.29
N ASP A 9 12.06 -7.52 -21.76
CA ASP A 9 11.68 -7.92 -23.12
C ASP A 9 12.40 -7.05 -24.17
N HIS A 10 12.68 -5.78 -23.85
CA HIS A 10 13.51 -4.86 -24.64
C HIS A 10 15.03 -5.03 -24.43
N LYS A 11 15.49 -6.14 -23.85
CA LYS A 11 16.91 -6.48 -23.61
C LYS A 11 17.64 -5.54 -22.62
N VAL A 12 16.91 -4.83 -21.77
CA VAL A 12 17.53 -4.11 -20.66
C VAL A 12 18.04 -5.13 -19.64
N GLN A 13 19.28 -4.95 -19.16
CA GLN A 13 19.85 -5.81 -18.14
C GLN A 13 19.20 -5.54 -16.79
N GLU A 14 18.81 -6.60 -16.08
CA GLU A 14 18.07 -6.53 -14.82
C GLU A 14 18.78 -5.67 -13.75
N GLU A 15 20.11 -5.77 -13.65
CA GLU A 15 20.97 -5.00 -12.73
C GLU A 15 21.01 -3.48 -13.00
N LYS A 16 20.56 -3.06 -14.19
CA LYS A 16 20.44 -1.64 -14.58
C LYS A 16 19.05 -1.08 -14.30
N ILE A 17 18.11 -1.91 -13.86
CA ILE A 17 16.75 -1.48 -13.54
C ILE A 17 16.70 -1.13 -12.05
N ALA A 18 16.25 0.08 -11.76
CA ALA A 18 15.96 0.54 -10.41
C ALA A 18 14.48 0.88 -10.28
N LEU A 19 13.81 0.26 -9.31
CA LEU A 19 12.43 0.57 -8.94
C LEU A 19 12.47 1.61 -7.81
N ALA A 20 12.11 2.85 -8.14
CA ALA A 20 11.96 3.92 -7.16
C ALA A 20 10.49 4.06 -6.74
N SER A 21 10.22 4.02 -5.44
CA SER A 21 8.89 4.25 -4.86
C SER A 21 8.95 5.23 -3.69
N LEU A 22 7.83 5.89 -3.39
CA LEU A 22 7.69 6.66 -2.17
C LEU A 22 7.28 5.75 -1.01
N LEU A 23 6.22 4.97 -1.21
CA LEU A 23 5.69 4.03 -0.24
C LEU A 23 5.58 2.65 -0.86
N MET A 24 5.84 1.62 -0.07
CA MET A 24 5.70 0.23 -0.49
C MET A 24 5.22 -0.62 0.67
N ALA A 25 4.30 -1.55 0.43
CA ALA A 25 3.94 -2.53 1.45
C ALA A 25 5.03 -3.61 1.56
N GLY A 26 5.27 -4.12 2.77
CA GLY A 26 6.28 -5.16 3.02
C GLY A 26 6.13 -6.39 2.12
N LEU A 27 4.89 -6.86 1.92
CA LEU A 27 4.61 -7.94 0.96
C LEU A 27 5.07 -7.57 -0.46
N GLY A 28 4.78 -6.35 -0.92
CA GLY A 28 5.18 -5.87 -2.25
C GLY A 28 6.69 -5.89 -2.46
N VAL A 29 7.47 -5.48 -1.46
CA VAL A 29 8.94 -5.55 -1.50
C VAL A 29 9.40 -6.99 -1.72
N HIS A 30 8.88 -7.92 -0.91
CA HIS A 30 9.28 -9.33 -0.99
C HIS A 30 8.92 -9.96 -2.34
N TRP A 31 7.73 -9.68 -2.87
CA TRP A 31 7.32 -10.18 -4.19
C TRP A 31 8.25 -9.68 -5.30
N VAL A 32 8.57 -8.39 -5.33
CA VAL A 32 9.47 -7.82 -6.36
C VAL A 32 10.88 -8.37 -6.22
N ALA A 33 11.42 -8.42 -5.00
CA ALA A 33 12.75 -8.95 -4.74
C ALA A 33 12.87 -10.45 -5.10
N TYR A 34 11.80 -11.22 -4.90
CA TYR A 34 11.77 -12.63 -5.28
C TYR A 34 11.70 -12.84 -6.80
N ALA A 35 10.86 -12.06 -7.50
CA ALA A 35 10.71 -12.22 -8.93
C ALA A 35 11.90 -11.67 -9.74
N PHE A 36 12.55 -10.61 -9.24
CA PHE A 36 13.63 -9.91 -9.93
C PHE A 36 14.78 -9.60 -8.95
N PRO A 37 15.60 -10.60 -8.59
CA PRO A 37 16.62 -10.48 -7.55
C PRO A 37 17.75 -9.49 -7.87
N LYS A 38 17.94 -9.09 -9.14
CA LYS A 38 18.98 -8.12 -9.52
C LYS A 38 18.45 -6.69 -9.63
N VAL A 39 17.14 -6.48 -9.58
CA VAL A 39 16.54 -5.13 -9.60
C VAL A 39 16.82 -4.43 -8.28
N LYS A 40 17.26 -3.17 -8.35
CA LYS A 40 17.46 -2.34 -7.15
C LYS A 40 16.13 -1.71 -6.74
N ILE A 41 15.68 -1.95 -5.52
CA ILE A 41 14.48 -1.31 -4.96
C ILE A 41 14.93 -0.15 -4.08
N ILE A 42 14.44 1.06 -4.38
CA ILE A 42 14.68 2.27 -3.61
C ILE A 42 13.31 2.78 -3.17
N THR A 43 13.04 2.78 -1.87
CA THR A 43 11.76 3.27 -1.33
C THR A 43 11.99 4.17 -0.13
N THR A 44 11.19 5.23 0.02
CA THR A 44 11.35 6.15 1.15
C THR A 44 10.77 5.60 2.45
N ALA A 45 9.68 4.86 2.37
CA ALA A 45 9.05 4.19 3.50
C ALA A 45 8.51 2.80 3.11
N VAL A 46 8.41 1.92 4.09
CA VAL A 46 7.83 0.58 3.96
C VAL A 46 6.75 0.40 5.02
N ASP A 47 5.52 0.14 4.58
CA ASP A 47 4.36 -0.10 5.43
C ASP A 47 4.21 -1.58 5.76
N LYS A 48 3.62 -1.87 6.93
CA LYS A 48 3.57 -3.24 7.49
C LYS A 48 2.63 -4.16 6.73
N GLY A 49 1.60 -3.63 6.08
CA GLY A 49 0.58 -4.42 5.43
C GLY A 49 -0.24 -3.61 4.44
N VAL A 50 -1.11 -4.34 3.76
CA VAL A 50 -2.17 -3.78 2.91
C VAL A 50 -3.52 -4.16 3.50
N ASP A 51 -4.52 -3.32 3.27
CA ASP A 51 -5.92 -3.63 3.55
C ASP A 51 -6.51 -4.53 2.45
N ASP A 52 -7.80 -4.88 2.60
CA ASP A 52 -8.55 -5.68 1.61
C ASP A 52 -8.76 -4.96 0.26
N PHE A 53 -8.56 -3.63 0.24
CA PHE A 53 -8.60 -2.80 -0.95
C PHE A 53 -7.21 -2.56 -1.56
N LEU A 54 -6.19 -3.31 -1.10
CA LEU A 54 -4.79 -3.21 -1.52
C LEU A 54 -4.13 -1.85 -1.26
N GLN A 55 -4.70 -1.06 -0.35
CA GLN A 55 -4.09 0.17 0.15
C GLN A 55 -3.12 -0.16 1.29
N ALA A 56 -1.94 0.47 1.26
CA ALA A 56 -1.01 0.33 2.37
C ALA A 56 -1.62 0.94 3.65
N ILE A 57 -1.46 0.26 4.80
CA ILE A 57 -1.88 0.77 6.12
C ILE A 57 -0.62 1.10 6.94
N PRO A 58 -0.49 2.31 7.52
CA PRO A 58 -1.45 3.42 7.53
C PRO A 58 -1.54 4.21 6.21
N GLY A 59 -0.53 4.11 5.34
CA GLY A 59 -0.54 4.63 3.97
C GLY A 59 -0.86 6.11 3.80
N ILE A 60 -1.22 6.47 2.57
CA ILE A 60 -1.56 7.85 2.16
C ILE A 60 -2.88 7.93 1.39
N GLY A 61 -3.63 6.83 1.31
CA GLY A 61 -4.77 6.69 0.40
C GLY A 61 -4.31 6.68 -1.06
N ASP A 62 -5.19 7.13 -1.97
CA ASP A 62 -4.83 7.23 -3.39
C ASP A 62 -3.86 8.40 -3.64
N PHE A 63 -2.59 8.06 -3.89
CA PHE A 63 -1.55 9.04 -4.20
C PHE A 63 -1.87 9.84 -5.45
N GLY A 64 -2.43 9.21 -6.49
CA GLY A 64 -2.73 9.85 -7.76
C GLY A 64 -3.75 10.95 -7.59
N ASP A 65 -4.87 10.64 -6.92
CA ASP A 65 -5.93 11.62 -6.68
C ASP A 65 -5.48 12.79 -5.81
N ARG A 66 -4.65 12.51 -4.80
CA ARG A 66 -4.09 13.54 -3.92
C ARG A 66 -3.05 14.40 -4.61
N TYR A 67 -2.22 13.83 -5.48
CA TYR A 67 -1.15 14.55 -6.16
C TYR A 67 -1.67 15.37 -7.34
N PHE A 68 -2.56 14.81 -8.16
CA PHE A 68 -3.12 15.47 -9.35
C PHE A 68 -4.40 16.26 -9.07
N GLY A 69 -4.97 16.15 -7.86
CA GLY A 69 -6.19 16.86 -7.47
C GLY A 69 -7.45 16.32 -8.14
N THR A 70 -7.44 15.05 -8.58
CA THR A 70 -8.56 14.39 -9.27
C THR A 70 -9.60 13.79 -8.31
N GLY A 71 -9.40 13.91 -6.99
CA GLY A 71 -10.36 13.51 -5.95
C GLY A 71 -11.67 14.31 -5.89
N GLY A 72 -12.08 14.92 -7.00
CA GLY A 72 -13.29 15.73 -7.11
C GLY A 72 -14.57 14.91 -7.27
N ARG A 73 -15.25 14.67 -6.13
CA ARG A 73 -16.72 14.49 -6.00
C ARG A 73 -17.40 13.14 -6.32
N THR A 74 -16.74 11.98 -6.39
CA THR A 74 -17.48 10.69 -6.35
C THR A 74 -16.71 9.52 -5.72
N SER A 75 -16.54 9.52 -4.41
CA SER A 75 -16.59 8.27 -3.62
C SER A 75 -16.90 8.63 -2.17
N GLY A 76 -18.03 8.13 -1.66
CA GLY A 76 -18.48 8.37 -0.30
C GLY A 76 -17.59 7.65 0.71
N TRP A 77 -16.47 8.28 1.07
CA TRP A 77 -15.69 7.93 2.25
C TRP A 77 -15.96 9.04 3.25
N SER A 78 -16.89 8.75 4.16
CA SER A 78 -17.36 9.63 5.21
C SER A 78 -16.18 10.15 6.04
N ASP A 79 -16.12 11.46 6.20
CA ASP A 79 -15.37 12.09 7.28
C ASP A 79 -15.78 11.45 8.61
N GLY A 80 -14.79 10.88 9.31
CA GLY A 80 -14.79 10.59 10.74
C GLY A 80 -16.07 10.02 11.37
N GLU A 81 -16.17 8.69 11.44
CA GLU A 81 -16.82 8.05 12.59
C GLU A 81 -15.73 7.59 13.57
N GLU A 82 -15.57 8.39 14.61
CA GLU A 82 -14.91 8.01 15.86
C GLU A 82 -15.59 6.73 16.37
N GLN A 83 -14.86 5.61 16.35
CA GLN A 83 -15.34 4.34 16.87
C GLN A 83 -15.44 4.43 18.40
N GLU A 84 -16.59 4.88 18.89
CA GLU A 84 -16.94 4.78 20.30
C GLU A 84 -17.09 3.29 20.66
N GLN A 85 -16.13 2.76 21.43
CA GLN A 85 -16.19 1.40 21.95
C GLN A 85 -17.41 1.25 22.87
N PRO A 86 -18.31 0.28 22.65
CA PRO A 86 -19.41 0.05 23.58
C PRO A 86 -18.85 -0.45 24.91
N LYS A 87 -19.12 0.31 25.99
CA LYS A 87 -18.84 -0.08 27.38
C LYS A 87 -19.41 -1.47 27.64
N GLN A 88 -18.54 -2.41 27.99
CA GLN A 88 -18.89 -3.72 28.51
C GLN A 88 -19.90 -3.55 29.66
N GLN A 89 -21.15 -3.89 29.41
CA GLN A 89 -22.20 -3.86 30.42
C GLN A 89 -21.95 -4.99 31.41
N THR A 90 -21.50 -4.62 32.61
CA THR A 90 -21.44 -5.47 33.79
C THR A 90 -22.78 -6.15 34.01
N MET A 91 -22.84 -7.46 33.77
CA MET A 91 -23.88 -8.34 34.31
C MET A 91 -23.26 -9.11 35.47
N ASN A 92 -23.32 -8.51 36.67
CA ASN A 92 -23.21 -9.27 37.91
C ASN A 92 -24.45 -10.16 38.01
N LEU A 93 -24.27 -11.46 37.75
CA LEU A 93 -25.27 -12.45 38.11
C LEU A 93 -25.07 -12.79 39.59
N ILE A 94 -26.03 -12.38 40.40
CA ILE A 94 -26.19 -12.80 41.79
C ILE A 94 -26.64 -14.27 41.76
N LEU A 95 -25.84 -15.14 42.36
CA LEU A 95 -26.27 -16.38 43.04
C LEU A 95 -25.55 -16.43 44.38
#